data_AF-A0A2M9BQQ0-F1
#
_entry.id   AF-A0A2M9BQQ0-F1
#
_cell.length_a   1.000
_cell.length_b   1.000
_cell.length_c   1.000
_cell.angle_alpha   90.00
_cell.angle_beta   90.00
_cell.angle_gamma   90.00
#
_symmetry.space_group_name_H-M   'P 1'
#
loop_
_entity.id
_entity.type
_entity.pdbx_description
1 polymer ?
#
loop_
_entity_poly.entity_id
_entity_poly.type
_entity_poly.pdbx_seq_one_letter_code
_entity_poly.pdbx_strand_id
1 'polypeptide(L)'
;MQRRFALSKPPKTTTQVRVMPRGEIIKKKLPADLPQTKLLFITYEAAEVPSQRPKGMNPMQYGAHKDHNSVIGEANTQLQETAAQYPYAYRITTDDSIAYYQDHGYKYLFFNSSFYTFIAGEYIGYNPNRGTLYPESVDAYIRDLTTNDKYVFNFVGERDTYKYRVMVEMLLKKIAKQF
;
A
#
# COMPACT_ATOMS: atom_id res chain seq x y z
N MET A 1 26.67 -6.54 -24.25
CA MET A 1 25.63 -5.59 -24.69
C MET A 1 24.37 -5.85 -23.86
N GLN A 2 24.22 -5.17 -22.71
CA GLN A 2 23.08 -5.39 -21.80
C GLN A 2 21.87 -4.58 -22.27
N ARG A 3 20.78 -5.26 -22.64
CA ARG A 3 19.50 -4.61 -22.99
C ARG A 3 18.81 -4.17 -21.69
N ARG A 4 18.83 -2.86 -21.42
CA ARG A 4 17.97 -2.24 -20.41
C ARG A 4 16.52 -2.34 -20.89
N PHE A 5 15.69 -3.11 -20.20
CA PHE A 5 14.24 -3.07 -20.38
C PHE A 5 13.74 -1.72 -19.84
N ALA A 6 13.35 -0.82 -20.74
CA ALA A 6 12.68 0.40 -20.36
C ALA A 6 11.31 0.04 -19.78
N LEU A 7 11.04 0.49 -18.55
CA LEU A 7 9.73 0.44 -17.93
C LEU A 7 8.81 1.40 -18.69
N SER A 8 8.01 0.88 -19.64
CA SER A 8 6.92 1.66 -20.22
C SER A 8 5.84 1.88 -19.16
N LYS A 9 5.57 3.15 -18.84
CA LYS A 9 4.41 3.50 -18.02
C LYS A 9 3.14 3.18 -18.83
N PRO A 10 2.14 2.49 -18.24
CA PRO A 10 0.87 2.27 -18.94
C PRO A 10 0.19 3.62 -19.25
N PRO A 11 -0.61 3.70 -20.33
CA PRO A 11 -1.36 4.90 -20.66
C PRO A 11 -2.38 5.22 -19.57
N LYS A 12 -2.48 6.51 -19.20
CA LYS A 12 -3.54 7.02 -18.31
C LYS A 12 -4.89 6.74 -18.95
N THR A 13 -5.56 5.69 -18.50
CA THR A 13 -6.88 5.31 -19.00
C THR A 13 -7.91 6.07 -18.17
N THR A 14 -8.90 6.68 -18.83
CA THR A 14 -10.04 7.32 -18.15
C THR A 14 -10.86 6.23 -17.45
N THR A 15 -10.58 6.01 -16.17
CA THR A 15 -11.21 4.98 -15.35
C THR A 15 -12.69 5.31 -15.15
N GLN A 16 -13.59 4.50 -15.71
CA GLN A 16 -14.96 4.44 -15.21
C GLN A 16 -14.89 4.01 -13.74
N VAL A 17 -15.46 4.81 -12.83
CA VAL A 17 -15.43 4.56 -11.39
C VAL A 17 -16.24 3.32 -11.09
N ARG A 18 -15.58 2.15 -11.05
CA ARG A 18 -16.20 0.90 -10.60
C ARG A 18 -16.45 1.00 -9.11
N VAL A 19 -17.72 1.07 -8.71
CA VAL A 19 -18.11 0.99 -7.29
C VAL A 19 -17.77 -0.41 -6.79
N MET A 20 -16.74 -0.52 -5.96
CA MET A 20 -16.34 -1.80 -5.37
C MET A 20 -17.29 -2.20 -4.23
N PRO A 21 -17.62 -3.49 -4.08
CA PRO A 21 -18.44 -3.98 -2.98
C PRO A 21 -17.78 -3.69 -1.63
N ARG A 22 -18.56 -3.58 -0.55
CA ARG A 22 -18.05 -3.44 0.82
C ARG A 22 -17.58 -4.81 1.30
N GLY A 23 -16.35 -5.19 0.95
CA GLY A 23 -15.77 -6.50 1.26
C GLY A 23 -15.63 -6.77 2.77
N GLU A 24 -15.29 -8.00 3.12
CA GLU A 24 -15.18 -8.47 4.50
C GLU A 24 -13.79 -8.21 5.11
N ILE A 25 -13.71 -8.17 6.44
CA ILE A 25 -12.43 -8.09 7.16
C ILE A 25 -12.11 -9.45 7.78
N ILE A 26 -11.09 -10.12 7.25
CA ILE A 26 -10.62 -11.43 7.67
C ILE A 26 -9.35 -11.25 8.48
N LYS A 27 -9.37 -11.66 9.75
CA LYS A 27 -8.30 -11.34 10.72
C LYS A 27 -7.31 -12.49 10.88
N LYS A 28 -6.04 -12.14 11.10
CA LYS A 28 -4.92 -13.03 11.44
C LYS A 28 -4.66 -14.14 10.41
N LYS A 29 -5.05 -13.95 9.15
CA LYS A 29 -4.86 -14.92 8.06
C LYS A 29 -4.34 -14.23 6.81
N LEU A 30 -3.66 -14.99 5.96
CA LEU A 30 -3.44 -14.66 4.55
C LEU A 30 -4.45 -15.42 3.68
N PRO A 31 -4.74 -14.96 2.45
CA PRO A 31 -5.53 -15.73 1.50
C PRO A 31 -4.88 -17.10 1.23
N ALA A 32 -5.68 -18.17 1.17
CA ALA A 32 -5.15 -19.53 1.05
C ALA A 32 -4.45 -19.78 -0.29
N ASP A 33 -4.86 -19.07 -1.33
CA ASP A 33 -4.32 -19.12 -2.70
C ASP A 33 -3.24 -18.06 -2.97
N LEU A 34 -2.76 -17.35 -1.94
CA LEU A 34 -1.69 -16.36 -2.08
C LEU A 34 -0.43 -16.93 -2.78
N PRO A 35 0.02 -18.19 -2.52
CA PRO A 35 1.17 -18.77 -3.22
C PRO A 35 0.98 -18.98 -4.72
N GLN A 36 -0.26 -19.13 -5.20
CA GLN A 36 -0.61 -19.41 -6.59
C GLN A 36 -1.04 -18.17 -7.37
N THR A 37 -1.12 -17.02 -6.70
CA THR A 37 -1.66 -15.77 -7.25
C THR A 37 -0.61 -14.67 -7.27
N LYS A 38 -0.88 -13.62 -8.05
CA LYS A 38 0.04 -12.48 -8.20
C LYS A 38 -0.34 -11.37 -7.22
N LEU A 39 0.66 -10.85 -6.50
CA LEU A 39 0.54 -9.76 -5.54
C LEU A 39 1.04 -8.42 -6.13
N LEU A 40 0.30 -7.34 -5.90
CA LEU A 40 0.75 -5.98 -6.15
C LEU A 40 1.34 -5.36 -4.88
N PHE A 41 2.49 -4.72 -5.04
CA PHE A 41 3.02 -3.73 -4.11
C PHE A 41 2.89 -2.34 -4.73
N ILE A 42 2.57 -1.32 -3.93
CA ILE A 42 2.35 0.04 -4.42
C ILE A 42 3.49 0.96 -4.01
N THR A 43 4.05 1.72 -4.94
CA THR A 43 5.00 2.79 -4.63
C THR A 43 4.26 3.98 -4.04
N TYR A 44 4.90 4.68 -3.11
CA TYR A 44 4.46 6.02 -2.75
C TYR A 44 4.70 6.99 -3.90
N GLU A 45 3.74 7.88 -4.14
CA GLU A 45 3.82 8.94 -5.15
C GLU A 45 3.97 10.30 -4.47
N ALA A 46 4.74 11.21 -5.06
CA ALA A 46 4.89 12.54 -4.50
C ALA A 46 3.55 13.30 -4.54
N ALA A 47 3.25 13.99 -3.44
CA ALA A 47 2.19 15.00 -3.41
C ALA A 47 2.66 16.26 -4.15
N GLU A 48 1.77 16.91 -4.88
CA GLU A 48 2.04 18.23 -5.46
C GLU A 48 2.03 19.28 -4.33
N VAL A 49 3.22 19.77 -3.95
CA VAL A 49 3.37 20.75 -2.86
C VAL A 49 3.98 22.04 -3.41
N PRO A 50 3.24 23.17 -3.38
CA PRO A 50 3.79 24.46 -3.77
C PRO A 50 4.89 24.90 -2.80
N SER A 51 5.82 25.73 -3.28
CA SER A 51 6.97 26.22 -2.48
C SER A 51 6.55 26.96 -1.21
N GLN A 52 5.38 27.60 -1.23
CA GLN A 52 4.76 28.27 -0.10
C GLN A 52 3.39 27.66 0.20
N ARG A 53 2.99 27.69 1.48
CA ARG A 53 1.66 27.22 1.90
C ARG A 53 0.58 28.11 1.29
N PRO A 54 -0.38 27.55 0.53
CA PRO A 54 -1.50 28.32 0.01
C PRO A 54 -2.35 28.92 1.13
N LYS A 55 -2.90 30.11 0.89
CA LYS A 55 -3.84 30.73 1.82
C LYS A 55 -5.08 29.83 1.97
N GLY A 56 -5.44 29.51 3.22
CA GLY A 56 -6.57 28.61 3.53
C GLY A 56 -6.21 27.13 3.67
N MET A 57 -5.01 26.70 3.26
CA MET A 57 -4.56 25.33 3.52
C MET A 57 -4.15 25.17 4.99
N ASN A 58 -4.57 24.06 5.60
CA ASN A 58 -4.18 23.70 6.96
C ASN A 58 -2.64 23.57 7.05
N PRO A 59 -1.95 24.27 7.98
CA PRO A 59 -0.50 24.15 8.18
C PRO A 59 -0.02 22.72 8.43
N MET A 60 -0.80 21.92 9.16
CA MET A 60 -0.48 20.53 9.46
C MET A 60 -0.52 19.66 8.20
N GLN A 61 -1.54 19.84 7.35
CA GLN A 61 -1.64 19.13 6.08
C GLN A 61 -0.50 19.51 5.14
N TYR A 62 -0.15 20.80 5.07
CA TYR A 62 0.98 21.26 4.27
C TYR A 62 2.32 20.69 4.75
N GLY A 63 2.52 20.60 6.08
CA GLY A 63 3.66 19.92 6.68
C GLY A 63 3.71 18.44 6.33
N ALA A 64 2.59 17.73 6.50
CA ALA A 64 2.48 16.31 6.19
C ALA A 64 2.81 15.99 4.72
N HIS A 65 2.40 16.82 3.76
CA HIS A 65 2.77 16.63 2.35
C HIS A 65 4.27 16.81 2.10
N LYS A 66 4.91 17.77 2.79
CA LYS A 66 6.37 17.96 2.70
C LYS A 66 7.13 16.79 3.31
N ASP A 67 6.71 16.37 4.50
CA ASP A 67 7.33 15.24 5.20
C ASP A 67 7.19 13.97 4.38
N HIS A 68 6.00 13.71 3.83
CA HIS A 68 5.76 12.64 2.88
C HIS A 68 6.77 12.66 1.73
N ASN A 69 6.84 13.76 0.98
CA ASN A 69 7.75 13.90 -0.16
C ASN A 69 9.23 13.75 0.23
N SER A 70 9.60 14.06 1.49
CA SER A 70 10.97 13.91 1.96
C SER A 70 11.37 12.43 2.18
N VAL A 71 10.41 11.54 2.45
CA VAL A 71 10.68 10.13 2.81
C VAL A 71 10.32 9.12 1.70
N ILE A 72 9.50 9.48 0.71
CA ILE A 72 9.04 8.52 -0.33
C ILE A 72 10.19 7.89 -1.12
N GLY A 73 11.29 8.62 -1.35
CA GLY A 73 12.42 8.12 -2.12
C GLY A 73 13.04 6.91 -1.44
N GLU A 74 13.36 7.05 -0.16
CA GLU A 74 13.89 5.97 0.66
C GLU A 74 12.87 4.84 0.81
N ALA A 75 11.60 5.15 1.09
CA ALA A 75 10.54 4.15 1.23
C ALA A 75 10.40 3.29 -0.04
N ASN A 76 10.42 3.90 -1.22
CA ASN A 76 10.32 3.19 -2.50
C ASN A 76 11.57 2.35 -2.80
N THR A 77 12.77 2.80 -2.42
CA THR A 77 13.98 1.98 -2.50
C THR A 77 13.87 0.76 -1.59
N GLN A 78 13.45 0.93 -0.33
CA GLN A 78 13.22 -0.18 0.59
C GLN A 78 12.19 -1.16 0.03
N LEU A 79 11.12 -0.68 -0.62
CA LEU A 79 10.15 -1.54 -1.28
C LEU A 79 10.79 -2.42 -2.36
N GLN A 80 11.60 -1.82 -3.24
CA GLN A 80 12.27 -2.55 -4.32
C GLN A 80 13.18 -3.66 -3.77
N GLU A 81 13.97 -3.36 -2.75
CA GLU A 81 14.90 -4.30 -2.13
C GLU A 81 14.18 -5.44 -1.41
N THR A 82 13.10 -5.12 -0.68
CA THR A 82 12.42 -6.09 0.18
C THR A 82 11.40 -6.92 -0.56
N ALA A 83 10.72 -6.37 -1.57
CA ALA A 83 9.82 -7.13 -2.43
C ALA A 83 10.57 -8.22 -3.22
N ALA A 84 11.86 -8.05 -3.50
CA ALA A 84 12.70 -9.07 -4.12
C ALA A 84 12.84 -10.36 -3.29
N GLN A 85 12.55 -10.30 -1.99
CA GLN A 85 12.55 -11.46 -1.08
C GLN A 85 11.20 -12.18 -1.04
N TYR A 86 10.16 -11.64 -1.69
CA TYR A 86 8.85 -12.27 -1.75
C TYR A 86 8.88 -13.52 -2.63
N PRO A 87 8.47 -14.70 -2.12
CA PRO A 87 8.73 -15.98 -2.77
C PRO A 87 7.76 -16.29 -3.93
N TYR A 88 6.69 -15.51 -4.11
CA TYR A 88 5.66 -15.74 -5.12
C TYR A 88 5.66 -14.66 -6.19
N ALA A 89 4.82 -14.79 -7.21
CA ALA A 89 4.74 -13.81 -8.28
C ALA A 89 4.25 -12.45 -7.74
N TYR A 90 4.97 -11.37 -8.08
CA TYR A 90 4.62 -10.03 -7.66
C TYR A 90 4.94 -8.97 -8.71
N ARG A 91 4.39 -7.76 -8.50
CA ARG A 91 4.73 -6.56 -9.26
C ARG A 91 4.69 -5.34 -8.34
N ILE A 92 5.67 -4.46 -8.50
CA ILE A 92 5.63 -3.12 -7.93
C ILE A 92 4.95 -2.20 -8.96
N THR A 93 3.98 -1.42 -8.51
CA THR A 93 3.18 -0.53 -9.37
C THR A 93 2.75 0.74 -8.62
N THR A 94 1.99 1.59 -9.29
CA THR A 94 1.35 2.82 -8.80
C THR A 94 -0.14 2.58 -8.61
N ASP A 95 -0.79 3.44 -7.84
CA ASP A 95 -2.23 3.31 -7.57
C ASP A 95 -3.07 3.45 -8.85
N ASP A 96 -2.67 4.36 -9.74
CA ASP A 96 -3.34 4.60 -11.04
C ASP A 96 -3.33 3.40 -11.98
N SER A 97 -2.48 2.41 -11.72
CA SER A 97 -2.25 1.23 -12.56
C SER A 97 -2.89 -0.03 -11.99
N ILE A 98 -3.52 0.02 -10.82
CA ILE A 98 -4.14 -1.16 -10.18
C ILE A 98 -5.20 -1.79 -11.08
N ALA A 99 -6.07 -1.00 -11.69
CA ALA A 99 -7.13 -1.51 -12.58
C ALA A 99 -6.54 -2.28 -13.78
N TYR A 100 -5.49 -1.72 -14.40
CA TYR A 100 -4.77 -2.39 -15.49
C TYR A 100 -4.23 -3.75 -15.03
N TYR A 101 -3.56 -3.82 -13.88
CA TYR A 101 -3.01 -5.09 -13.40
C TYR A 101 -4.08 -6.08 -12.95
N GLN A 102 -5.21 -5.61 -12.42
CA GLN A 102 -6.36 -6.46 -12.12
C GLN A 102 -6.85 -7.19 -13.38
N ASP A 103 -7.00 -6.47 -14.49
CA ASP A 103 -7.40 -7.05 -15.79
C ASP A 103 -6.36 -8.05 -16.34
N HIS A 104 -5.12 -8.02 -15.84
CA HIS A 104 -4.03 -8.94 -16.21
C HIS A 104 -3.80 -10.06 -15.16
N GLY A 105 -4.81 -10.33 -14.33
CA GLY A 105 -4.85 -11.46 -13.41
C GLY A 105 -4.08 -11.24 -12.11
N TYR A 106 -3.80 -10.00 -11.72
CA TYR A 106 -3.39 -9.70 -10.36
C TYR A 106 -4.61 -9.68 -9.46
N LYS A 107 -4.59 -10.51 -8.43
CA LYS A 107 -5.73 -10.70 -7.53
C LYS A 107 -5.58 -9.90 -6.24
N TYR A 108 -4.34 -9.77 -5.76
CA TYR A 108 -4.07 -9.26 -4.43
C TYR A 108 -3.25 -7.97 -4.45
N LEU A 109 -3.50 -7.13 -3.44
CA LEU A 109 -2.78 -5.90 -3.19
C LEU A 109 -2.26 -5.89 -1.75
N PHE A 110 -0.95 -5.67 -1.59
CA PHE A 110 -0.34 -5.40 -0.30
C PHE A 110 -0.58 -3.95 0.11
N PHE A 111 -1.20 -3.71 1.26
CA PHE A 111 -1.58 -2.36 1.65
C PHE A 111 -1.61 -2.14 3.16
N ASN A 112 -1.76 -0.87 3.55
CA ASN A 112 -2.04 -0.49 4.94
C ASN A 112 -3.13 0.59 5.00
N SER A 113 -3.84 0.68 6.12
CA SER A 113 -5.00 1.58 6.26
C SER A 113 -4.62 3.07 6.26
N SER A 114 -3.35 3.39 6.51
CA SER A 114 -2.84 4.77 6.57
C SER A 114 -2.03 5.19 5.36
N PHE A 115 -2.13 4.46 4.25
CA PHE A 115 -1.32 4.73 3.06
C PHE A 115 -1.54 6.16 2.52
N TYR A 116 -2.77 6.67 2.59
CA TYR A 116 -3.15 7.99 2.09
C TYR A 116 -3.40 9.05 3.17
N THR A 117 -3.27 8.70 4.45
CA THR A 117 -3.66 9.61 5.54
C THR A 117 -2.82 10.89 5.55
N PHE A 118 -1.57 10.80 5.08
CA PHE A 118 -0.68 11.94 4.89
C PHE A 118 -1.17 12.93 3.82
N ILE A 119 -1.87 12.45 2.78
CA ILE A 119 -2.44 13.28 1.71
C ILE A 119 -3.77 13.90 2.17
N ALA A 120 -4.64 13.08 2.77
CA ALA A 120 -5.97 13.46 3.20
C ALA A 120 -5.98 14.29 4.50
N GLY A 121 -4.91 14.26 5.30
CA GLY A 121 -4.86 14.91 6.62
C GLY A 121 -5.69 14.20 7.69
N GLU A 122 -6.20 13.00 7.40
CA GLU A 122 -7.05 12.22 8.28
C GLU A 122 -6.24 11.12 8.96
N TYR A 123 -5.62 11.43 10.10
CA TYR A 123 -4.96 10.43 10.94
C TYR A 123 -6.00 9.73 11.82
N ILE A 124 -6.67 8.71 11.29
CA ILE A 124 -7.68 7.96 12.05
C ILE A 124 -7.28 6.48 12.10
N GLY A 125 -6.39 6.16 13.04
CA GLY A 125 -6.17 4.80 13.52
C GLY A 125 -7.33 4.32 14.40
N TYR A 126 -8.51 4.06 13.83
CA TYR A 126 -9.47 3.18 14.51
C TYR A 126 -8.98 1.76 14.31
N ASN A 127 -8.50 1.13 15.39
CA ASN A 127 -8.16 -0.28 15.39
C ASN A 127 -9.39 -1.07 15.89
N PRO A 128 -10.26 -1.60 14.99
CA PRO A 128 -11.45 -2.37 15.37
C PRO A 128 -11.10 -3.67 16.13
N ASN A 129 -9.83 -4.07 16.13
CA ASN A 129 -9.36 -5.32 16.76
C ASN A 129 -8.93 -5.12 18.21
N ARG A 130 -8.70 -3.88 18.64
CA ARG A 130 -8.39 -3.54 20.04
C ARG A 130 -9.56 -2.89 20.78
N GLY A 131 -10.64 -2.55 20.09
CA GLY A 131 -11.81 -1.91 20.70
C GLY A 131 -11.50 -0.52 21.27
N THR A 132 -10.42 0.12 20.81
CA THR A 132 -9.96 1.43 21.28
C THR A 132 -9.30 2.18 20.12
N LEU A 133 -9.50 3.50 20.04
CA LEU A 133 -8.67 4.36 19.20
C LEU A 133 -7.24 4.32 19.75
N TYR A 134 -6.39 3.53 19.11
CA TYR A 134 -4.95 3.73 19.20
C TYR A 134 -4.58 4.54 17.95
N PRO A 135 -4.46 5.88 18.07
CA PRO A 135 -4.18 6.74 16.92
C PRO A 135 -2.92 6.33 16.14
N GLU A 136 -2.05 5.51 16.74
CA GLU A 136 -0.76 5.13 16.19
C GLU A 136 -0.69 3.70 15.60
N SER A 137 -1.78 2.92 15.54
CA SER A 137 -1.74 1.54 15.05
C SER A 137 -2.62 1.33 13.82
N VAL A 138 -2.02 0.87 12.73
CA VAL A 138 -2.67 0.75 11.42
C VAL A 138 -2.62 -0.69 10.93
N ASP A 139 -3.70 -1.15 10.31
CA ASP A 139 -3.78 -2.51 9.77
C ASP A 139 -2.82 -2.67 8.60
N ALA A 140 -2.01 -3.74 8.63
CA ALA A 140 -1.29 -4.25 7.47
C ALA A 140 -2.07 -5.45 6.92
N TYR A 141 -2.42 -5.40 5.63
CA TYR A 141 -3.34 -6.37 5.04
C TYR A 141 -3.05 -6.68 3.58
N ILE A 142 -3.57 -7.83 3.15
CA ILE A 142 -3.72 -8.18 1.74
C ILE A 142 -5.16 -7.89 1.34
N ARG A 143 -5.38 -7.11 0.29
CA ARG A 143 -6.71 -6.81 -0.25
C ARG A 143 -6.98 -7.66 -1.48
N ASP A 144 -8.11 -8.34 -1.52
CA ASP A 144 -8.63 -8.96 -2.73
C ASP A 144 -9.23 -7.87 -3.64
N LEU A 145 -8.71 -7.74 -4.86
CA LEU A 145 -9.17 -6.71 -5.81
C LEU A 145 -10.54 -7.03 -6.42
N THR A 146 -11.02 -8.26 -6.31
CA THR A 146 -12.31 -8.70 -6.86
C THR A 146 -13.42 -8.55 -5.83
N THR A 147 -13.21 -9.08 -4.62
CA THR A 147 -14.22 -9.08 -3.56
C THR A 147 -14.10 -7.88 -2.63
N ASN A 148 -12.97 -7.17 -2.69
CA ASN A 148 -12.61 -6.10 -1.75
C ASN A 148 -12.35 -6.60 -0.31
N ASP A 149 -12.21 -7.91 -0.11
CA ASP A 149 -11.90 -8.48 1.21
C ASP A 149 -10.52 -8.04 1.68
N LYS A 150 -10.38 -7.81 2.99
CA LYS A 150 -9.13 -7.42 3.63
C LYS A 150 -8.67 -8.52 4.59
N TYR A 151 -7.57 -9.16 4.24
CA TYR A 151 -6.88 -10.16 5.03
C TYR A 151 -5.85 -9.46 5.92
N VAL A 152 -6.29 -8.98 7.08
CA VAL A 152 -5.45 -8.27 8.05
C VAL A 152 -4.56 -9.27 8.76
N PHE A 153 -3.26 -9.23 8.49
CA PHE A 153 -2.31 -10.21 9.01
C PHE A 153 -1.43 -9.67 10.15
N ASN A 154 -1.27 -8.35 10.24
CA ASN A 154 -0.57 -7.69 11.34
C ASN A 154 -0.97 -6.21 11.49
N PHE A 155 -0.33 -5.51 12.41
CA PHE A 155 -0.47 -4.07 12.61
C PHE A 155 0.91 -3.41 12.63
N VAL A 156 0.98 -2.16 12.20
CA VAL A 156 2.21 -1.35 12.29
C VAL A 156 1.96 -0.04 12.97
N GLY A 157 3.02 0.54 13.52
CA GLY A 157 3.00 1.93 13.93
C GLY A 157 2.71 2.82 12.73
N GLU A 158 1.96 3.90 12.92
CA GLU A 158 1.70 4.86 11.84
C GLU A 158 3.01 5.41 11.24
N ARG A 159 4.02 5.67 12.08
CA ARG A 159 5.37 6.07 11.63
C ARG A 159 6.12 5.00 10.86
N ASP A 160 5.69 3.74 10.96
CA ASP A 160 6.32 2.60 10.29
C ASP A 160 5.69 2.32 8.92
N THR A 161 4.67 3.07 8.49
CA THR A 161 4.05 2.89 7.16
C THR A 161 5.01 3.17 6.02
N TYR A 162 6.02 4.03 6.20
CA TYR A 162 7.07 4.25 5.20
C TYR A 162 8.19 3.20 5.25
N LYS A 163 8.24 2.38 6.31
CA LYS A 163 9.27 1.35 6.47
C LYS A 163 8.84 0.07 5.77
N TYR A 164 8.89 0.09 4.44
CA TYR A 164 8.52 -1.07 3.62
C TYR A 164 9.25 -2.34 4.03
N ARG A 165 10.51 -2.23 4.43
CA ARG A 165 11.27 -3.35 4.99
C ARG A 165 10.55 -4.05 6.13
N VAL A 166 10.07 -3.30 7.12
CA VAL A 166 9.38 -3.86 8.30
C VAL A 166 8.08 -4.53 7.87
N MET A 167 7.30 -3.84 7.04
CA MET A 167 6.02 -4.31 6.50
C MET A 167 6.14 -5.61 5.70
N VAL A 168 7.09 -5.68 4.76
CA VAL A 168 7.31 -6.87 3.94
C VAL A 168 7.90 -8.01 4.80
N GLU A 169 8.86 -7.74 5.69
CA GLU A 169 9.39 -8.78 6.60
C GLU A 169 8.28 -9.41 7.46
N MET A 170 7.28 -8.64 7.90
CA MET A 170 6.12 -9.21 8.61
C MET A 170 5.25 -10.10 7.72
N LEU A 171 5.04 -9.72 6.46
CA LEU A 171 4.35 -10.56 5.49
C LEU A 171 5.11 -11.88 5.27
N LEU A 172 6.42 -11.82 5.05
CA LEU A 172 7.26 -13.01 4.86
C LEU A 172 7.22 -13.94 6.07
N LYS A 173 7.33 -13.38 7.28
CA LYS A 173 7.16 -14.14 8.53
C LYS A 173 5.78 -14.79 8.64
N LYS A 174 4.74 -14.15 8.12
CA LYS A 174 3.38 -14.71 8.13
C LYS A 174 3.24 -15.83 7.10
N ILE A 175 3.83 -15.67 5.92
CA ILE A 175 3.88 -16.68 4.86
C ILE A 175 4.56 -17.94 5.39
N ALA A 176 5.76 -17.83 5.94
CA ALA A 176 6.53 -18.96 6.47
C ALA A 176 5.85 -19.70 7.65
N LYS A 177 4.83 -19.10 8.27
CA LYS A 177 4.03 -19.73 9.32
C LYS A 177 2.76 -20.40 8.79
N GLN A 178 2.26 -19.95 7.65
CA GLN A 178 0.98 -20.40 7.10
C GLN A 178 1.15 -21.41 5.96
N PHE A 179 2.28 -21.38 5.25
CA PHE A 179 2.64 -22.24 4.13
C PHE A 179 4.04 -22.82 4.35
#